data_AF-A0AAC8QAU7-F1
#
_entry.id   AF-A0AAC8QAU7-F1
#
_cell.length_a   1.000
_cell.length_b   1.000
_cell.length_c   1.000
_cell.angle_alpha   90.00
_cell.angle_beta   90.00
_cell.angle_gamma   90.00
#
_symmetry.space_group_name_H-M   'P 1'
#
loop_
_entity.id
_entity.type
_entity.pdbx_description
1 polymer ?
#
loop_
_entity_poly.entity_id
_entity_poly.type
_entity_poly.pdbx_seq_one_letter_code
_entity_poly.pdbx_strand_id
1 'polypeptide(L)'
;MSESLWTARDFLKAACEFERMTPERHLWTDTGLASNPPRHVRLQRLRALEKAFDVQPGFETLWSGDFIGQRPFERYASFRQRVMSDCETQFPHVLRSVHRPMDIHTVQWIYERLFQFLAEHAYPMLGVNGGVLEASGFSLYSLLRVDRALDAIPEAIRPIEELVGLVIDPDGRSFTEKELAGHGWPEVDLFQLDCDWV
;
A
#
# COMPACT_ATOMS: atom_id res chain seq x y z
N MET A 1 -18.75 -6.16 16.57
CA MET A 1 -17.92 -5.55 15.52
C MET A 1 -16.82 -6.54 15.19
N SER A 2 -16.68 -6.94 13.92
CA SER A 2 -15.51 -7.73 13.51
C SER A 2 -14.26 -6.87 13.70
N GLU A 3 -13.24 -7.44 14.33
CA GLU A 3 -11.94 -6.78 14.46
C GLU A 3 -11.34 -6.57 13.06
N SER A 4 -10.92 -5.35 12.74
CA SER A 4 -10.31 -5.05 11.45
C SER A 4 -8.94 -5.72 11.35
N LEU A 5 -8.74 -6.50 10.30
CA LEU A 5 -7.46 -7.13 9.99
C LEU A 5 -6.66 -6.25 9.02
N TRP A 6 -5.39 -6.02 9.36
CA TRP A 6 -4.42 -5.29 8.55
C TRP A 6 -3.52 -6.26 7.81
N THR A 7 -3.50 -6.16 6.49
CA THR A 7 -2.62 -6.93 5.60
C THR A 7 -1.54 -6.04 4.99
N ALA A 8 -0.55 -6.63 4.32
CA ALA A 8 0.46 -5.89 3.57
C ALA A 8 -0.16 -4.99 2.48
N ARG A 9 -1.30 -5.39 1.90
CA ARG A 9 -2.07 -4.56 0.96
C ARG A 9 -2.67 -3.33 1.64
N ASP A 10 -3.18 -3.47 2.86
CA ASP A 10 -3.75 -2.35 3.60
C ASP A 10 -2.66 -1.37 4.04
N PHE A 11 -1.48 -1.90 4.41
CA PHE A 11 -0.29 -1.08 4.64
C PHE A 11 0.13 -0.30 3.40
N LEU A 12 0.19 -0.94 2.24
CA LEU A 12 0.47 -0.30 0.95
C LEU A 12 -0.51 0.84 0.65
N LYS A 13 -1.81 0.59 0.77
CA LYS A 13 -2.86 1.61 0.55
C LYS A 13 -2.70 2.78 1.51
N ALA A 14 -2.52 2.51 2.80
CA ALA A 14 -2.34 3.53 3.82
C ALA A 14 -1.10 4.40 3.56
N ALA A 15 0.01 3.80 3.11
CA ALA A 15 1.23 4.53 2.78
C ALA A 15 1.02 5.47 1.59
N CYS A 16 0.40 4.98 0.50
CA CYS A 16 0.11 5.79 -0.68
C CYS A 16 -0.92 6.90 -0.39
N GLU A 17 -1.95 6.62 0.41
CA GLU A 17 -2.91 7.63 0.85
C GLU A 17 -2.21 8.73 1.66
N PHE A 18 -1.33 8.34 2.58
CA PHE A 18 -0.56 9.27 3.41
C PHE A 18 0.36 10.17 2.59
N GLU A 19 1.06 9.62 1.59
CA GLU A 19 1.90 10.41 0.68
C GLU A 19 1.09 11.43 -0.11
N ARG A 20 -0.10 11.05 -0.59
CA ARG A 20 -1.00 12.00 -1.25
C ARG A 20 -1.45 13.14 -0.34
N MET A 21 -1.67 12.86 0.94
CA MET A 21 -2.05 13.89 1.92
C MET A 21 -0.86 14.76 2.31
N THR A 22 0.35 14.18 2.37
CA THR A 22 1.57 14.83 2.83
C THR A 22 2.71 14.55 1.85
N PRO A 23 2.72 15.16 0.65
CA PRO A 23 3.71 14.82 -0.38
C PRO A 23 5.13 15.23 0.01
N GLU A 24 5.28 16.21 0.90
CA GLU A 24 6.58 16.65 1.41
C GLU A 24 7.16 15.64 2.41
N ARG A 25 7.89 14.62 1.93
CA ARG A 25 8.47 13.55 2.76
C ARG A 25 9.33 14.03 3.94
N HIS A 26 9.96 15.19 3.83
CA HIS A 26 10.74 15.77 4.94
C HIS A 26 9.86 16.17 6.14
N LEU A 27 8.54 16.28 5.95
CA LEU A 27 7.56 16.51 7.02
C LEU A 27 7.10 15.22 7.70
N TRP A 28 7.53 14.02 7.26
CA TRP A 28 7.11 12.72 7.82
C TRP A 28 7.81 12.43 9.17
N THR A 29 7.66 13.37 10.09
CA THR A 29 8.22 13.34 11.43
C THR A 29 7.16 13.79 12.42
N ASP A 30 7.32 13.43 13.70
CA ASP A 30 6.39 13.85 14.75
C ASP A 30 6.32 15.38 14.85
N THR A 31 7.46 16.06 14.68
CA THR A 31 7.53 17.52 14.67
C THR A 31 6.92 18.13 13.42
N GLY A 32 7.11 17.50 12.25
CA GLY A 32 6.59 18.00 10.97
C GLY A 32 5.06 17.96 10.89
N LEU A 33 4.43 17.07 11.66
CA LEU A 33 2.97 16.90 11.69
C LEU A 33 2.32 17.32 13.01
N ALA A 34 3.06 17.93 13.93
CA ALA A 34 2.54 18.33 15.24
C ALA A 34 1.31 19.26 15.16
N SER A 35 1.20 20.06 14.10
CA SER A 35 0.05 20.95 13.86
C SER A 35 -1.11 20.30 13.09
N ASN A 36 -1.00 19.02 12.74
CA ASN A 36 -2.05 18.26 12.04
C ASN A 36 -2.23 16.88 12.71
N PRO A 37 -3.00 16.83 13.81
CA PRO A 37 -3.18 15.60 14.60
C PRO A 37 -3.65 14.39 13.78
N PRO A 38 -4.63 14.51 12.84
CA PRO A 38 -5.05 13.35 12.06
C PRO A 38 -3.95 12.77 11.17
N ARG A 39 -3.10 13.61 10.57
CA ARG A 39 -1.94 13.12 9.78
C ARG A 39 -0.87 12.53 10.70
N HIS A 40 -0.66 13.12 11.87
CA HIS A 40 0.29 12.58 12.85
C HIS A 40 -0.10 11.17 13.31
N VAL A 41 -1.37 10.93 13.63
CA VAL A 41 -1.88 9.59 13.99
C VAL A 41 -1.71 8.60 12.83
N ARG A 42 -1.96 9.02 11.58
CA ARG A 42 -1.72 8.17 10.39
C ARG A 42 -0.24 7.80 10.24
N LEU A 43 0.69 8.73 10.47
CA LEU A 43 2.13 8.45 10.49
C LEU A 43 2.49 7.40 11.56
N GLN A 44 1.91 7.51 12.76
CA GLN A 44 2.11 6.53 13.83
C GLN A 44 1.61 5.13 13.43
N ARG A 45 0.43 5.04 12.80
CA ARG A 45 -0.11 3.79 12.26
C ARG A 45 0.83 3.17 11.22
N LEU A 46 1.38 3.97 10.30
CA LEU A 46 2.36 3.49 9.31
C LEU A 46 3.62 2.94 9.95
N ARG A 47 4.16 3.62 10.97
CA ARG A 47 5.33 3.14 11.73
C ARG A 47 5.05 1.86 12.52
N ALA A 48 3.82 1.64 12.98
CA ALA A 48 3.43 0.38 13.60
C ALA A 48 3.36 -0.76 12.57
N LEU A 49 2.79 -0.50 11.39
CA LEU A 49 2.73 -1.47 10.28
C LEU A 49 4.12 -1.81 9.75
N GLU A 50 4.99 -0.82 9.61
CA GLU A 50 6.39 -0.98 9.24
C GLU A 50 7.09 -2.01 10.14
N LYS A 51 6.93 -1.88 11.46
CA LYS A 51 7.51 -2.81 12.44
C LYS A 51 6.86 -4.19 12.36
N ALA A 52 5.54 -4.26 12.23
CA ALA A 52 4.81 -5.53 12.16
C ALA A 52 5.21 -6.35 10.90
N PHE A 53 5.35 -5.67 9.77
CA PHE A 53 5.73 -6.26 8.49
C PHE A 53 7.24 -6.32 8.25
N ASP A 54 8.08 -5.89 9.19
CA ASP A 54 9.54 -5.95 9.10
C ASP A 54 10.10 -5.19 7.88
N VAL A 55 9.55 -3.99 7.60
CA VAL A 55 10.00 -3.10 6.52
C VAL A 55 11.03 -2.12 7.10
N GLN A 56 12.32 -2.40 6.92
CA GLN A 56 13.41 -1.60 7.49
C GLN A 56 14.22 -0.91 6.38
N PRO A 57 14.83 0.26 6.64
CA PRO A 57 14.86 1.03 7.90
C PRO A 57 13.64 1.94 8.17
N GLY A 58 12.65 1.93 7.27
CA GLY A 58 11.49 2.83 7.34
C GLY A 58 10.46 2.52 6.26
N PHE A 59 9.18 2.80 6.48
CA PHE A 59 8.13 2.60 5.47
C PHE A 59 8.35 3.45 4.20
N GLU A 60 9.17 4.50 4.26
CA GLU A 60 9.56 5.31 3.10
C GLU A 60 10.27 4.49 2.02
N THR A 61 10.93 3.40 2.44
CA THR A 61 11.59 2.47 1.51
C THR A 61 10.61 1.68 0.64
N LEU A 62 9.30 1.76 0.91
CA LEU A 62 8.29 1.21 0.00
C LEU A 62 8.38 1.81 -1.40
N TRP A 63 8.83 3.06 -1.56
CA TRP A 63 8.98 3.68 -2.88
C TRP A 63 10.22 3.25 -3.64
N SER A 64 11.32 2.94 -2.94
CA SER A 64 12.57 2.50 -3.57
C SER A 64 12.74 0.98 -3.60
N GLY A 65 11.96 0.24 -2.80
CA GLY A 65 12.16 -1.19 -2.63
C GLY A 65 13.42 -1.55 -1.83
N ASP A 66 14.13 -0.59 -1.22
CA ASP A 66 15.43 -0.86 -0.56
C ASP A 66 15.33 -1.85 0.61
N PHE A 67 14.15 -1.97 1.25
CA PHE A 67 13.91 -2.97 2.29
C PHE A 67 14.07 -4.40 1.79
N ILE A 68 13.97 -4.63 0.48
CA ILE A 68 14.08 -5.96 -0.14
C ILE A 68 15.49 -6.52 0.06
N GLY A 69 16.51 -5.67 -0.10
CA GLY A 69 17.90 -6.04 0.13
C GLY A 69 18.25 -6.33 1.59
N GLN A 70 17.39 -5.96 2.55
CA GLN A 70 17.60 -6.19 3.98
C GLN A 70 17.16 -7.59 4.42
N ARG A 71 16.53 -8.37 3.54
CA ARG A 71 15.99 -9.70 3.85
C ARG A 71 16.72 -10.80 3.06
N PRO A 72 16.83 -12.02 3.61
CA PRO A 72 17.34 -13.16 2.85
C PRO A 72 16.49 -13.42 1.61
N PHE A 73 17.14 -13.70 0.48
CA PHE A 73 16.47 -13.92 -0.80
C PHE A 73 15.45 -15.08 -0.75
N GLU A 74 15.69 -16.06 0.12
CA GLU A 74 14.85 -17.23 0.34
C GLU A 74 13.45 -16.86 0.83
N ARG A 75 13.28 -15.74 1.55
CA ARG A 75 11.96 -15.29 2.01
C ARG A 75 11.02 -15.02 0.84
N TYR A 76 11.53 -14.66 -0.33
CA TYR A 76 10.72 -14.36 -1.52
C TYR A 76 10.27 -15.60 -2.30
N ALA A 77 10.35 -16.80 -1.73
CA ALA A 77 9.91 -18.04 -2.40
C ALA A 77 8.46 -17.96 -2.93
N SER A 78 7.52 -17.48 -2.11
CA SER A 78 6.10 -17.33 -2.48
C SER A 78 5.90 -16.37 -3.65
N PHE A 79 6.58 -15.21 -3.62
CA PHE A 79 6.58 -14.24 -4.71
C PHE A 79 7.13 -14.84 -6.00
N ARG A 80 8.29 -15.50 -5.93
CA ARG A 80 8.92 -16.14 -7.10
C ARG A 80 8.01 -17.19 -7.72
N GLN A 81 7.39 -18.03 -6.90
CA GLN A 81 6.45 -19.05 -7.36
C GLN A 81 5.25 -18.41 -8.07
N ARG A 82 4.69 -17.33 -7.52
CA ARG A 82 3.58 -16.61 -8.15
C ARG A 82 3.96 -16.01 -9.50
N VAL A 83 5.11 -15.33 -9.59
CA VAL A 83 5.60 -14.76 -10.87
C VAL A 83 5.81 -15.83 -11.92
N MET A 84 6.43 -16.96 -11.54
CA MET A 84 6.64 -18.08 -12.46
C MET A 84 5.31 -18.68 -12.95
N SER A 85 4.35 -18.89 -12.04
CA SER A 85 3.01 -19.36 -12.38
C SER A 85 2.28 -18.41 -13.35
N ASP A 86 2.36 -17.09 -13.11
CA ASP A 86 1.76 -16.09 -14.00
C ASP A 86 2.46 -16.08 -15.37
N CYS A 87 3.78 -16.24 -15.40
CA CYS A 87 4.54 -16.38 -16.65
C CYS A 87 4.16 -17.65 -17.43
N GLU A 88 3.88 -18.76 -16.75
CA GLU A 88 3.46 -20.02 -17.39
C GLU A 88 2.04 -19.94 -17.96
N THR A 89 1.13 -19.32 -17.21
CA THR A 89 -0.32 -19.37 -17.50
C THR A 89 -0.82 -18.17 -18.30
N GLN A 90 -0.29 -16.98 -18.02
CA GLN A 90 -0.79 -15.71 -18.57
C GLN A 90 0.20 -15.09 -19.57
N PHE A 91 1.50 -15.24 -19.34
CA PHE A 91 2.55 -14.60 -20.15
C PHE A 91 3.60 -15.58 -20.70
N PRO A 92 3.22 -16.66 -21.41
CA PRO A 92 4.14 -17.74 -21.80
C PRO A 92 5.28 -17.29 -22.74
N HIS A 93 5.13 -16.15 -23.40
CA HIS A 93 6.18 -15.56 -24.22
C HIS A 93 7.34 -14.98 -23.39
N VAL A 94 7.08 -14.57 -22.14
CA VAL A 94 8.09 -14.06 -21.21
C VAL A 94 9.07 -15.18 -20.85
N LEU A 95 8.59 -16.38 -20.53
CA LEU A 95 9.44 -17.53 -20.16
C LEU A 95 10.48 -17.88 -21.23
N ARG A 96 10.13 -17.72 -22.51
CA ARG A 96 11.06 -17.97 -23.62
C ARG A 96 12.27 -17.03 -23.63
N SER A 97 12.14 -15.89 -22.96
CA SER A 97 13.17 -14.84 -22.88
C SER A 97 13.91 -14.85 -21.54
N VAL A 98 13.48 -15.68 -20.57
CA VAL A 98 14.15 -15.80 -19.26
C VAL A 98 15.35 -16.72 -19.41
N HIS A 99 16.54 -16.13 -19.42
CA HIS A 99 17.81 -16.87 -19.54
C HIS A 99 18.58 -16.98 -18.22
N ARG A 100 18.08 -16.37 -17.15
CA ARG A 100 18.71 -16.35 -15.83
C ARG A 100 17.68 -16.61 -14.74
N PRO A 101 18.05 -17.29 -13.65
CA PRO A 101 17.18 -17.39 -12.49
C PRO A 101 16.90 -15.99 -11.94
N MET A 102 15.72 -15.81 -11.36
CA MET A 102 15.41 -14.60 -10.61
C MET A 102 16.40 -14.46 -9.46
N ASP A 103 16.92 -13.25 -9.27
CA ASP A 103 17.75 -12.84 -8.14
C ASP A 103 17.07 -11.71 -7.36
N ILE A 104 17.74 -11.21 -6.31
CA ILE A 104 17.18 -10.16 -5.45
C ILE A 104 16.95 -8.84 -6.22
N HIS A 105 17.84 -8.51 -7.16
CA HIS A 105 17.70 -7.33 -8.01
C HIS A 105 16.49 -7.41 -8.93
N THR A 106 16.20 -8.61 -9.43
CA THR A 106 15.00 -8.85 -10.24
C THR A 106 13.72 -8.68 -9.41
N VAL A 107 13.71 -9.18 -8.16
CA VAL A 107 12.57 -8.96 -7.23
C VAL A 107 12.35 -7.46 -6.99
N GLN A 108 13.42 -6.73 -6.66
CA GLN A 108 13.36 -5.30 -6.43
C GLN A 108 12.85 -4.54 -7.66
N TRP A 109 13.38 -4.85 -8.85
CA TRP A 109 12.94 -4.20 -10.08
C TRP A 109 11.46 -4.45 -10.40
N ILE A 110 10.97 -5.69 -10.24
CA ILE A 110 9.55 -6.01 -10.44
C ILE A 110 8.70 -5.24 -9.42
N TYR A 111 9.10 -5.28 -8.14
CA TYR A 111 8.42 -4.56 -7.08
C TYR A 111 8.30 -3.07 -7.38
N GLU A 112 9.41 -2.39 -7.69
CA GLU A 112 9.44 -0.96 -7.98
C GLU A 112 8.48 -0.60 -9.10
N ARG A 113 8.48 -1.38 -10.20
CA ARG A 113 7.60 -1.13 -11.35
C ARG A 113 6.12 -1.27 -11.00
N LEU A 114 5.75 -2.31 -10.26
CA LEU A 114 4.37 -2.57 -9.89
C LEU A 114 3.89 -1.58 -8.81
N PHE A 115 4.72 -1.31 -7.81
CA PHE A 115 4.45 -0.33 -6.78
C PHE A 115 4.26 1.06 -7.38
N GLN A 116 5.15 1.49 -8.28
CA GLN A 116 5.06 2.78 -8.96
C GLN A 116 3.73 2.91 -9.71
N PHE A 117 3.32 1.88 -10.44
CA PHE A 117 2.02 1.86 -11.10
C PHE A 117 0.85 2.04 -10.10
N LEU A 118 0.88 1.33 -8.97
CA LEU A 118 -0.16 1.45 -7.96
C LEU A 118 -0.20 2.85 -7.33
N ALA A 119 0.96 3.38 -6.93
CA ALA A 119 1.10 4.65 -6.23
C ALA A 119 0.81 5.87 -7.14
N GLU A 120 1.34 5.87 -8.37
CA GLU A 120 1.28 7.04 -9.26
C GLU A 120 0.07 7.03 -10.20
N HIS A 121 -0.56 5.86 -10.41
CA HIS A 121 -1.65 5.74 -11.37
C HIS A 121 -2.92 5.16 -10.74
N ALA A 122 -2.86 3.94 -10.19
CA ALA A 122 -4.07 3.23 -9.77
C ALA A 122 -4.79 3.91 -8.58
N TYR A 123 -4.08 4.16 -7.48
CA TYR A 123 -4.68 4.77 -6.28
C TYR A 123 -5.12 6.23 -6.49
N PRO A 124 -4.36 7.08 -7.22
CA PRO A 124 -4.84 8.38 -7.66
C PRO A 124 -6.21 8.32 -8.35
N MET A 125 -6.37 7.42 -9.32
CA MET A 125 -7.64 7.26 -10.06
C MET A 125 -8.79 6.82 -9.15
N LEU A 126 -8.56 5.86 -8.25
CA LEU A 126 -9.58 5.38 -7.32
C LEU A 126 -10.03 6.46 -6.32
N GLY A 127 -9.14 7.40 -5.99
CA GLY A 127 -9.43 8.48 -5.06
C GLY A 127 -9.84 9.81 -5.72
N VAL A 128 -10.27 9.81 -6.99
CA VAL A 128 -10.58 11.05 -7.74
C VAL A 128 -11.76 11.82 -7.15
N ASN A 129 -12.76 11.12 -6.61
CA ASN A 129 -13.91 11.72 -5.92
C ASN A 129 -13.66 11.88 -4.40
N GLY A 130 -12.47 11.53 -3.92
CA GLY A 130 -12.12 11.63 -2.51
C GLY A 130 -12.18 13.08 -2.01
N GLY A 131 -12.81 13.30 -0.85
CA GLY A 131 -12.95 14.62 -0.22
C GLY A 131 -14.22 15.38 -0.61
N VAL A 132 -15.07 14.86 -1.49
CA VAL A 132 -16.39 15.46 -1.76
C VAL A 132 -17.39 15.01 -0.70
N LEU A 133 -17.73 15.91 0.23
CA LEU A 133 -18.67 15.64 1.33
C LEU A 133 -20.13 15.81 0.92
N GLU A 134 -20.41 16.73 0.01
CA GLU A 134 -21.76 17.03 -0.47
C GLU A 134 -21.72 17.43 -1.95
N ALA A 135 -22.72 16.99 -2.72
CA ALA A 135 -22.89 17.39 -4.11
C ALA A 135 -24.38 17.52 -4.47
N SER A 136 -24.76 18.67 -5.01
CA SER A 136 -26.13 18.94 -5.45
C SER A 136 -26.37 18.60 -6.93
N GLY A 137 -27.56 18.11 -7.28
CA GLY A 137 -28.08 18.08 -8.65
C GLY A 137 -27.14 17.48 -9.70
N PHE A 138 -26.74 18.30 -10.69
CA PHE A 138 -25.88 17.87 -11.79
C PHE A 138 -24.44 17.52 -11.37
N SER A 139 -23.94 18.03 -10.24
CA SER A 139 -22.63 17.65 -9.71
C SER A 139 -22.64 16.21 -9.19
N LEU A 140 -23.76 15.75 -8.59
CA LEU A 140 -23.92 14.35 -8.21
C LEU A 140 -23.89 13.43 -9.44
N TYR A 141 -24.50 13.85 -10.55
CA TYR A 141 -24.44 13.10 -11.80
C TYR A 141 -23.00 12.88 -12.28
N SER A 142 -22.13 13.89 -12.24
CA SER A 142 -20.73 13.70 -12.65
C SER A 142 -19.98 12.74 -11.72
N LEU A 143 -20.20 12.82 -10.41
CA LEU A 143 -19.56 11.91 -9.44
C LEU A 143 -19.97 10.45 -9.70
N LEU A 144 -21.28 10.19 -9.82
CA LEU A 144 -21.80 8.85 -10.10
C LEU A 144 -21.31 8.28 -11.44
N ARG A 145 -21.12 9.13 -12.45
CA ARG A 145 -20.57 8.71 -13.75
C ARG A 145 -19.10 8.32 -13.64
N VAL A 146 -18.34 9.04 -12.82
CA VAL A 146 -16.94 8.73 -12.53
C VAL A 146 -16.85 7.44 -11.71
N ASP A 147 -17.60 7.32 -10.60
CA ASP A 147 -17.60 6.10 -9.76
C ASP A 147 -17.90 4.86 -10.59
N ARG A 148 -18.94 4.92 -11.44
CA ARG A 148 -19.29 3.82 -12.34
C ARG A 148 -18.19 3.46 -13.33
N ALA A 149 -17.40 4.43 -13.78
CA ALA A 149 -16.27 4.16 -14.65
C ALA A 149 -15.10 3.49 -13.90
N LEU A 150 -15.01 3.71 -12.59
CA LEU A 150 -13.97 3.17 -11.71
C LEU A 150 -14.33 1.82 -11.08
N ASP A 151 -15.61 1.41 -11.07
CA ASP A 151 -16.10 0.18 -10.43
C ASP A 151 -15.29 -1.10 -10.76
N ALA A 152 -14.78 -1.21 -11.99
CA ALA A 152 -14.01 -2.37 -12.43
C ALA A 152 -12.51 -2.32 -12.07
N ILE A 153 -11.99 -1.14 -11.73
CA ILE A 153 -10.55 -0.93 -11.50
C ILE A 153 -10.05 -1.70 -10.27
N PRO A 154 -10.73 -1.69 -9.09
CA PRO A 154 -10.24 -2.42 -7.92
C PRO A 154 -9.98 -3.90 -8.20
N GLU A 155 -10.86 -4.56 -8.96
CA GLU A 155 -10.67 -5.96 -9.32
C GLU A 155 -9.54 -6.15 -10.33
N ALA A 156 -9.42 -5.24 -11.30
CA ALA A 156 -8.36 -5.29 -12.30
C ALA A 156 -6.96 -5.10 -11.69
N ILE A 157 -6.82 -4.28 -10.64
CA ILE A 157 -5.52 -4.04 -9.99
C ILE A 157 -5.21 -5.02 -8.87
N ARG A 158 -6.20 -5.77 -8.36
CA ARG A 158 -6.04 -6.71 -7.23
C ARG A 158 -4.87 -7.68 -7.43
N PRO A 159 -4.65 -8.32 -8.60
CA PRO A 159 -3.50 -9.21 -8.78
C PRO A 159 -2.15 -8.50 -8.61
N ILE A 160 -2.08 -7.21 -8.96
CA ILE A 160 -0.88 -6.39 -8.78
C ILE A 160 -0.69 -6.08 -7.29
N GLU A 161 -1.75 -5.69 -6.58
CA GLU A 161 -1.73 -5.46 -5.13
C GLU A 161 -1.28 -6.70 -4.35
N GLU A 162 -1.80 -7.87 -4.71
CA GLU A 162 -1.42 -9.15 -4.12
C GLU A 162 0.08 -9.44 -4.34
N LEU A 163 0.56 -9.21 -5.57
CA LEU A 163 1.95 -9.48 -5.91
C LEU A 163 2.92 -8.53 -5.19
N VAL A 164 2.59 -7.24 -5.10
CA VAL A 164 3.33 -6.26 -4.29
C VAL A 164 3.25 -6.61 -2.81
N GLY A 165 2.09 -7.03 -2.33
CA GLY A 165 1.87 -7.49 -0.97
C GLY A 165 2.76 -8.68 -0.59
N LEU A 166 2.97 -9.64 -1.50
CA LEU A 166 3.89 -10.77 -1.30
C LEU A 166 5.37 -10.37 -1.20
N VAL A 167 5.76 -9.20 -1.70
CA VAL A 167 7.12 -8.67 -1.50
C VAL A 167 7.23 -7.99 -0.13
N ILE A 168 6.22 -7.21 0.24
CA ILE A 168 6.15 -6.54 1.55
C ILE A 168 6.11 -7.58 2.67
N ASP A 169 5.28 -8.61 2.51
CA ASP A 169 5.11 -9.68 3.48
C ASP A 169 4.98 -11.07 2.82
N PRO A 170 6.12 -11.75 2.57
CA PRO A 170 6.12 -13.04 1.89
C PRO A 170 5.43 -14.18 2.66
N ASP A 171 5.27 -14.00 3.97
CA ASP A 171 4.67 -14.97 4.87
C ASP A 171 3.13 -14.82 4.96
N GLY A 172 2.54 -13.81 4.31
CA GLY A 172 1.09 -13.62 4.24
C GLY A 172 0.42 -13.40 5.60
N ARG A 173 1.14 -12.75 6.53
CA ARG A 173 0.67 -12.37 7.86
C ARG A 173 -0.42 -11.30 7.75
N SER A 174 -1.25 -11.28 8.77
CA SER A 174 -2.23 -10.23 9.00
C SER A 174 -2.27 -9.94 10.50
N PHE A 175 -2.60 -8.70 10.86
CA PHE A 175 -2.57 -8.25 12.23
C PHE A 175 -3.88 -7.54 12.60
N THR A 176 -4.41 -7.87 13.77
CA THR A 176 -5.44 -7.09 14.44
C THR A 176 -4.86 -5.78 14.98
N GLU A 177 -5.70 -4.78 15.24
CA GLU A 177 -5.24 -3.55 15.91
C GLU A 177 -4.64 -3.83 17.29
N LYS A 178 -5.16 -4.85 18.00
CA LYS A 178 -4.62 -5.31 19.28
C LYS A 178 -3.20 -5.87 19.15
N GLU A 179 -2.92 -6.64 18.12
CA GLU A 179 -1.55 -7.11 17.84
C GLU A 179 -0.63 -5.95 17.44
N LEU A 180 -1.14 -5.01 16.62
CA LEU A 180 -0.41 -3.82 16.23
C LEU A 180 -0.12 -2.87 17.41
N ALA A 181 -0.91 -2.90 18.49
CA ALA A 181 -0.61 -2.15 19.71
C ALA A 181 0.78 -2.53 20.29
N GLY A 182 1.18 -3.80 20.17
CA GLY A 182 2.53 -4.27 20.50
C GLY A 182 3.65 -3.66 19.63
N HIS A 183 3.29 -3.12 18.47
CA HIS A 183 4.17 -2.42 17.54
C HIS A 183 4.05 -0.88 17.64
N GLY A 184 3.23 -0.36 18.57
CA GLY A 184 3.02 1.08 18.79
C GLY A 184 1.84 1.66 18.00
N TRP A 185 0.85 0.85 17.67
CA TRP A 185 -0.41 1.35 17.10
C TRP A 185 -1.13 2.30 18.06
N PRO A 186 -1.56 3.50 17.59
CA PRO A 186 -2.28 4.43 18.45
C PRO A 186 -3.73 3.99 18.69
N GLU A 187 -4.14 3.92 19.96
CA GLU A 187 -5.52 3.68 20.40
C GLU A 187 -6.37 4.96 20.28
N VAL A 188 -6.51 5.47 19.05
CA VAL A 188 -7.26 6.70 18.75
C VAL A 188 -8.29 6.41 17.66
N ASP A 189 -9.52 6.89 17.87
CA ASP A 189 -10.55 6.92 16.84
C ASP A 189 -10.20 7.99 15.81
N LEU A 190 -9.63 7.55 14.68
CA LEU A 190 -9.19 8.43 13.61
C LEU A 190 -10.35 9.14 12.92
N PHE A 191 -11.53 8.50 12.83
CA PHE A 191 -12.69 9.10 12.20
C PHE A 191 -13.21 10.26 13.05
N GLN A 192 -13.34 10.05 14.36
CA GLN A 192 -13.72 11.13 15.28
C GLN A 192 -12.69 12.27 15.21
N LEU A 193 -11.40 11.94 15.20
CA LEU A 193 -10.33 12.94 15.11
C LEU A 193 -10.36 13.75 13.80
N ASP A 194 -10.68 13.11 12.67
CA ASP A 194 -10.89 13.80 11.40
C ASP A 194 -12.12 14.73 11.47
N CYS A 195 -13.23 14.26 12.05
CA CYS A 195 -14.45 15.07 12.22
C CYS A 195 -14.23 16.29 13.12
N ASP A 196 -13.45 16.15 14.19
CA ASP A 196 -13.17 17.26 15.13
C ASP A 196 -12.21 18.31 14.52
N TRP A 197 -11.48 17.96 13.46
CA TRP A 197 -10.51 18.84 12.81
C TRP A 197 -11.08 19.66 11.63
N VAL A 198 -12.14 19.17 10.98
CA VAL A 198 -12.84 19.84 9.86
C VAL A 198 -13.69 20.99 10.35
#